data_AF-A0A0A1XMG1-F1
#
_entry.id   AF-A0A0A1XMG1-F1
#
_cell.length_a   1.000
_cell.length_b   1.000
_cell.length_c   1.000
_cell.angle_alpha   90.00
_cell.angle_beta   90.00
_cell.angle_gamma   90.00
#
_symmetry.space_group_name_H-M   'P 1'
#
loop_
_entity.id
_entity.type
_entity.pdbx_description
1 polymer ?
#
loop_
_entity_poly.entity_id
_entity_poly.type
_entity_poly.pdbx_seq_one_letter_code
_entity_poly.pdbx_strand_id
1 'polypeptide(L)'
;MVNAAGSVGNTTAAQKLILLVNLLLFGAGNMFTSIELREAAAIPDHNDTAATGDQILGYTRNWRLITRAEWGARTPTSVANFTGPAPYVILHHSYQPGVCRTEDACKASMRSMQNFHMNSHGWPDIGYSFAVGGDGNVYEGRGYDVVGAHAPNYNSRSIGLLLIGNFMEELPPAPMLQVAQDFIKYSMEEGHLRDDYILHGHRQVRNTECPGDALYAVIKKWPHWQDLN
;
A
#
# COMPACT_ATOMS: atom_id res chain seq x y z
N MET A 1 22.46 19.25 -64.86
CA MET A 1 21.49 20.35 -64.65
C MET A 1 21.02 20.32 -63.20
N VAL A 2 21.52 21.28 -62.41
CA VAL A 2 20.87 22.05 -61.32
C VAL A 2 20.04 21.34 -60.21
N ASN A 3 20.58 21.41 -58.99
CA ASN A 3 20.01 21.67 -57.63
C ASN A 3 18.93 20.74 -57.03
N ALA A 4 19.16 20.09 -55.86
CA ALA A 4 19.14 20.59 -54.45
C ALA A 4 17.71 20.84 -53.94
N ALA A 5 17.25 20.56 -52.72
CA ALA A 5 17.68 19.87 -51.50
C ALA A 5 16.44 19.84 -50.57
N GLY A 6 16.42 19.00 -49.53
CA GLY A 6 15.69 19.31 -48.28
C GLY A 6 14.52 18.42 -47.85
N SER A 7 14.81 17.60 -46.82
CA SER A 7 14.01 17.24 -45.63
C SER A 7 12.52 17.64 -45.56
N VAL A 8 11.66 16.71 -45.09
CA VAL A 8 10.83 16.85 -43.85
C VAL A 8 10.06 15.53 -43.63
N GLY A 9 10.12 15.01 -42.39
CA GLY A 9 9.40 13.82 -41.96
C GLY A 9 7.89 14.02 -41.95
N ASN A 10 7.14 12.98 -42.34
CA ASN A 10 5.68 13.01 -42.38
C ASN A 10 5.09 12.01 -41.38
N THR A 11 4.22 12.55 -40.55
CA THR A 11 3.34 11.93 -39.54
C THR A 11 2.22 11.08 -40.15
N THR A 12 1.71 10.09 -39.40
CA THR A 12 0.30 9.58 -39.37
C THR A 12 0.18 8.56 -38.21
N ALA A 13 -0.89 8.32 -37.46
CA ALA A 13 -2.28 8.78 -37.31
C ALA A 13 -2.73 8.37 -35.87
N ALA A 14 -3.23 9.24 -34.99
CA ALA A 14 -4.62 9.71 -34.83
C ALA A 14 -5.70 8.64 -34.51
N GLN A 15 -6.15 8.61 -33.25
CA GLN A 15 -7.52 8.25 -32.79
C GLN A 15 -8.01 9.46 -31.96
N LYS A 16 -8.71 10.46 -32.52
CA LYS A 16 -10.16 10.59 -32.83
C LYS A 16 -11.11 10.18 -31.69
N LEU A 17 -11.72 11.17 -31.02
CA LEU A 17 -13.20 11.34 -31.04
C LEU A 17 -13.62 12.75 -30.57
N ILE A 18 -14.00 13.61 -31.51
CA ILE A 18 -14.81 14.83 -31.31
C ILE A 18 -15.91 14.76 -32.37
N LEU A 19 -17.18 14.88 -31.97
CA LEU A 19 -18.32 15.06 -32.88
C LEU A 19 -19.30 16.05 -32.20
N LEU A 20 -19.28 17.32 -32.65
CA LEU A 20 -20.28 18.04 -33.47
C LEU A 20 -21.61 18.38 -32.79
N VAL A 21 -21.95 19.69 -32.75
CA VAL A 21 -23.11 20.28 -33.47
C VAL A 21 -22.81 21.76 -33.80
N ASN A 22 -23.02 22.16 -35.06
CA ASN A 22 -23.05 23.56 -35.54
C ASN A 22 -24.51 23.95 -35.82
N LEU A 23 -24.93 25.19 -35.54
CA LEU A 23 -25.91 25.89 -36.39
C LEU A 23 -25.95 27.43 -36.20
N LEU A 24 -25.57 28.15 -37.28
CA LEU A 24 -26.11 29.42 -37.84
C LEU A 24 -26.19 30.67 -36.90
N LEU A 25 -25.73 31.88 -37.24
CA LEU A 25 -25.89 32.70 -38.45
C LEU A 25 -25.01 33.97 -38.35
N PHE A 26 -24.62 34.55 -39.49
CA PHE A 26 -23.91 35.83 -39.63
C PHE A 26 -24.73 37.05 -39.17
N GLY A 27 -24.07 38.08 -38.62
CA GLY A 27 -24.64 39.42 -38.49
C GLY A 27 -23.74 40.42 -37.75
N ALA A 28 -23.19 41.38 -38.48
CA ALA A 28 -22.26 42.42 -38.02
C ALA A 28 -22.87 43.42 -37.02
N GLY A 29 -22.04 43.95 -36.11
CA GLY A 29 -22.39 45.10 -35.27
C GLY A 29 -21.35 45.42 -34.21
N ASN A 30 -20.73 46.61 -34.31
CA ASN A 30 -19.66 47.14 -33.48
C ASN A 30 -19.95 47.20 -31.96
N MET A 31 -18.94 46.87 -31.14
CA MET A 31 -18.56 47.69 -29.98
C MET A 31 -17.15 47.30 -29.48
N PHE A 32 -16.20 48.22 -29.62
CA PHE A 32 -14.94 48.16 -28.87
C PHE A 32 -15.21 48.62 -27.44
N THR A 33 -14.94 47.77 -26.44
CA THR A 33 -14.40 48.20 -25.16
C THR A 33 -13.49 47.10 -24.60
N SER A 34 -12.42 47.57 -23.96
CA SER A 34 -11.21 46.91 -23.51
C SER A 34 -11.47 45.78 -22.50
N ILE A 35 -10.89 44.59 -22.72
CA ILE A 35 -10.70 43.61 -21.64
C ILE A 35 -9.37 43.94 -20.97
N GLU A 36 -9.44 44.41 -19.72
CA GLU A 36 -8.28 44.59 -18.85
C GLU A 36 -7.60 43.25 -18.58
N LEU A 37 -6.28 43.21 -18.81
CA LEU A 37 -5.38 42.26 -18.17
C LEU A 37 -5.43 42.53 -16.65
N ARG A 38 -6.12 41.68 -15.89
CA ARG A 38 -6.03 41.68 -14.42
C ARG A 38 -5.21 40.50 -13.96
N GLU A 39 -4.30 40.83 -13.06
CA GLU A 39 -3.27 40.00 -12.44
C GLU A 39 -3.81 38.66 -11.94
N ALA A 40 -2.94 37.65 -11.98
CA ALA A 40 -3.16 36.37 -11.34
C ALA A 40 -3.53 36.60 -9.87
N ALA A 41 -4.81 36.39 -9.55
CA ALA A 41 -5.28 36.41 -8.18
C ALA A 41 -4.53 35.35 -7.39
N ALA A 42 -3.94 35.78 -6.28
CA ALA A 42 -3.24 34.97 -5.32
C ALA A 42 -4.06 33.72 -4.95
N ILE A 43 -3.38 32.57 -4.92
CA ILE A 43 -3.92 31.31 -4.42
C ILE A 43 -4.37 31.53 -2.96
N PRO A 44 -5.60 31.16 -2.59
CA PRO A 44 -6.08 31.33 -1.23
C PRO A 44 -5.28 30.46 -0.27
N ASP A 45 -4.83 31.10 0.81
CA ASP A 45 -4.23 30.47 1.99
C ASP A 45 -5.25 29.51 2.62
N HIS A 46 -5.06 28.20 2.39
CA HIS A 46 -5.83 27.15 3.03
C HIS A 46 -5.08 26.65 4.26
N ASN A 47 -5.28 27.35 5.38
CA ASN A 47 -5.19 26.73 6.68
C ASN A 47 -6.60 26.36 7.18
N ASP A 48 -6.64 25.27 7.95
CA ASP A 48 -7.79 24.68 8.66
C ASP A 48 -8.69 23.70 7.88
N THR A 49 -8.17 22.49 7.67
CA THR A 49 -8.90 21.26 8.05
C THR A 49 -7.91 20.22 8.55
N ALA A 50 -8.21 19.62 9.70
CA ALA A 50 -7.33 18.76 10.49
C ALA A 50 -6.65 17.65 9.65
N ALA A 51 -5.35 17.76 9.46
CA ALA A 51 -4.52 16.73 8.86
C ALA A 51 -4.41 15.53 9.81
N THR A 52 -5.01 14.40 9.43
CA THR A 52 -4.82 13.09 10.09
C THR A 52 -3.64 12.30 9.49
N GLY A 53 -2.73 12.98 8.78
CA GLY A 53 -1.50 12.39 8.27
C GLY A 53 -0.35 12.77 9.20
N ASP A 54 0.25 11.79 9.86
CA ASP A 54 1.47 12.00 10.64
C ASP A 54 2.61 12.35 9.66
N GLN A 55 3.08 13.60 9.74
CA GLN A 55 4.18 14.10 8.93
C GLN A 55 5.49 13.58 9.50
N ILE A 56 5.99 12.45 9.00
CA ILE A 56 7.33 11.97 9.31
C ILE A 56 8.17 12.01 8.02
N LEU A 57 9.24 12.81 8.05
CA LEU A 57 10.27 12.96 7.00
C LEU A 57 9.80 13.56 5.65
N GLY A 58 8.80 14.45 5.66
CA GLY A 58 8.41 15.21 4.46
C GLY A 58 7.57 14.43 3.44
N TYR A 59 7.07 13.24 3.81
CA TYR A 59 6.09 12.50 3.05
C TYR A 59 4.70 12.62 3.71
N THR A 60 3.69 13.03 2.94
CA THR A 60 2.30 12.86 3.36
C THR A 60 1.96 11.37 3.26
N ARG A 61 1.99 10.64 4.38
CA ARG A 61 1.45 9.28 4.41
C ARG A 61 -0.07 9.36 4.41
N ASN A 62 -0.69 8.73 3.43
CA ASN A 62 -2.15 8.59 3.36
C ASN A 62 -2.66 7.37 4.15
N TRP A 63 -1.82 6.77 4.99
CA TRP A 63 -2.15 5.66 5.87
C TRP A 63 -1.71 5.98 7.31
N ARG A 64 -2.44 5.44 8.29
CA ARG A 64 -2.09 5.52 9.71
C ARG A 64 -1.61 4.16 10.21
N LEU A 65 -0.70 4.17 11.19
CA LEU A 65 -0.39 3.00 12.00
C LEU A 65 -1.40 2.96 13.16
N ILE A 66 -2.36 2.06 13.09
CA ILE A 66 -3.33 1.79 14.14
C ILE A 66 -2.68 0.88 15.18
N THR A 67 -2.39 1.45 16.34
CA THR A 67 -1.71 0.77 17.45
C THR A 67 -2.55 -0.33 18.06
N ARG A 68 -1.90 -1.25 18.80
CA ARG A 68 -2.56 -2.28 19.61
C ARG A 68 -3.69 -1.73 20.48
N ALA A 69 -3.48 -0.58 21.11
CA ALA A 69 -4.50 0.05 21.94
C ALA A 69 -5.71 0.51 21.11
N GLU A 70 -5.48 1.15 19.96
CA GLU A 70 -6.55 1.70 19.11
C GLU A 70 -7.47 0.64 18.50
N TRP A 71 -6.96 -0.56 18.18
CA TRP A 71 -7.79 -1.66 17.69
C TRP A 71 -8.36 -2.57 18.79
N GLY A 72 -8.03 -2.29 20.06
CA GLY A 72 -8.53 -3.03 21.21
C GLY A 72 -7.90 -4.41 21.36
N ALA A 73 -6.58 -4.48 21.17
CA ALA A 73 -5.80 -5.70 21.36
C ALA A 73 -5.86 -6.20 22.80
N ARG A 74 -5.95 -7.51 22.96
CA ARG A 74 -5.64 -8.17 24.23
C ARG A 74 -4.13 -8.08 24.51
N THR A 75 -3.77 -8.07 25.78
CA THR A 75 -2.36 -8.18 26.21
C THR A 75 -1.78 -9.53 25.78
N PRO A 76 -0.58 -9.57 25.17
CA PRO A 76 0.12 -10.83 24.91
C PRO A 76 0.35 -11.61 26.21
N THR A 77 0.26 -12.94 26.18
CA THR A 77 0.56 -13.77 27.37
C THR A 77 2.07 -13.91 27.63
N SER A 78 2.89 -13.70 26.59
CA SER A 78 4.34 -13.62 26.68
C SER A 78 4.90 -12.90 25.46
N VAL A 79 6.06 -12.25 25.60
CA VAL A 79 6.77 -11.57 24.51
C VAL A 79 8.21 -12.07 24.47
N ALA A 80 8.68 -12.42 23.28
CA ALA A 80 10.08 -12.74 23.01
C ALA A 80 10.59 -11.81 21.92
N ASN A 81 11.80 -11.28 22.08
CA ASN A 81 12.39 -10.32 21.16
C ASN A 81 13.51 -10.93 20.33
N PHE A 82 13.77 -10.36 19.16
CA PHE A 82 15.01 -10.58 18.40
C PHE A 82 15.74 -9.25 18.23
N THR A 83 17.03 -9.31 17.90
CA THR A 83 17.89 -8.12 17.87
C THR A 83 18.29 -7.73 16.46
N GLY A 84 18.34 -6.42 16.21
CA GLY A 84 18.81 -5.84 14.96
C GLY A 84 17.74 -5.82 13.88
N PRO A 85 17.98 -5.05 12.80
CA PRO A 85 17.03 -4.89 11.72
C PRO A 85 16.72 -6.23 11.06
N ALA A 86 15.44 -6.47 10.79
CA ALA A 86 15.00 -7.72 10.19
C ALA A 86 15.61 -7.90 8.77
N PRO A 87 16.18 -9.07 8.44
CA PRO A 87 16.65 -9.37 7.09
C PRO A 87 15.54 -9.80 6.12
N TYR A 88 14.34 -10.09 6.59
CA TYR A 88 13.27 -10.61 5.74
C TYR A 88 11.94 -9.88 5.97
N VAL A 89 11.15 -9.79 4.90
CA VAL A 89 9.71 -9.56 4.97
C VAL A 89 9.02 -10.80 4.42
N ILE A 90 8.09 -11.36 5.20
CA ILE A 90 7.26 -12.48 4.75
C ILE A 90 5.83 -11.97 4.58
N LEU A 91 5.33 -11.99 3.34
CA LEU A 91 3.98 -11.55 2.99
C LEU A 91 2.97 -12.68 3.17
N HIS A 92 1.84 -12.33 3.79
CA HIS A 92 0.72 -13.22 4.06
C HIS A 92 -0.59 -12.65 3.53
N HIS A 93 -1.56 -13.53 3.32
CA HIS A 93 -2.98 -13.18 3.36
C HIS A 93 -3.63 -13.81 4.60
N SER A 94 -4.79 -13.33 5.01
CA SER A 94 -5.51 -13.98 6.12
C SER A 94 -6.26 -15.22 5.66
N TYR A 95 -6.69 -15.27 4.39
CA TYR A 95 -7.72 -16.16 3.86
C TYR A 95 -9.08 -15.92 4.55
N GLN A 96 -9.13 -16.14 5.86
CA GLN A 96 -10.19 -15.65 6.74
C GLN A 96 -9.60 -14.84 7.89
N PRO A 97 -10.14 -13.64 8.19
CA PRO A 97 -11.31 -13.00 7.57
C PRO A 97 -11.03 -12.49 6.14
N GLY A 98 -12.09 -12.27 5.38
CA GLY A 98 -12.04 -11.57 4.08
C GLY A 98 -11.68 -10.08 4.20
N VAL A 99 -11.66 -9.38 3.08
CA VAL A 99 -11.24 -7.97 3.02
C VAL A 99 -12.19 -7.09 3.86
N CYS A 100 -11.65 -6.44 4.89
CA CYS A 100 -12.34 -5.39 5.63
C CYS A 100 -12.22 -4.05 4.90
N ARG A 101 -13.26 -3.19 4.96
CA ARG A 101 -13.34 -1.94 4.15
C ARG A 101 -13.47 -0.66 4.97
N THR A 102 -13.66 -0.77 6.28
CA THR A 102 -13.74 0.35 7.22
C THR A 102 -12.80 0.09 8.38
N GLU A 103 -12.35 1.17 9.05
CA GLU A 103 -11.47 1.04 10.22
C GLU A 103 -12.09 0.11 11.28
N ASP A 104 -13.37 0.28 11.62
CA ASP A 104 -14.06 -0.58 12.58
C ASP A 104 -14.09 -2.06 12.18
N ALA A 105 -14.34 -2.35 10.90
CA ALA A 105 -14.35 -3.71 10.37
C ALA A 105 -12.93 -4.31 10.42
N CYS A 106 -11.90 -3.53 10.09
CA CYS A 106 -10.52 -4.00 10.14
C CYS A 106 -10.04 -4.21 11.58
N LYS A 107 -10.39 -3.33 12.52
CA LYS A 107 -10.18 -3.57 13.96
C LYS A 107 -10.89 -4.85 14.42
N ALA A 108 -12.11 -5.11 13.95
CA ALA A 108 -12.82 -6.36 14.26
C ALA A 108 -12.12 -7.60 13.69
N SER A 109 -11.62 -7.52 12.45
CA SER A 109 -10.78 -8.56 11.84
C SER A 109 -9.52 -8.83 12.65
N MET A 110 -8.81 -7.79 13.11
CA MET A 110 -7.63 -7.92 13.96
C MET A 110 -7.94 -8.65 15.27
N ARG A 111 -9.01 -8.25 15.97
CA ARG A 111 -9.47 -8.92 17.20
C ARG A 111 -9.87 -10.38 16.95
N SER A 112 -10.55 -10.66 15.84
CA SER A 112 -10.94 -12.02 15.46
C SER A 112 -9.72 -12.92 15.26
N MET A 113 -8.73 -12.45 14.49
CA MET A 113 -7.48 -13.19 14.28
C MET A 113 -6.69 -13.37 15.57
N GLN A 114 -6.59 -12.34 16.42
CA GLN A 114 -5.92 -12.46 17.72
C GLN A 114 -6.61 -13.51 18.61
N ASN A 115 -7.95 -13.48 18.69
CA ASN A 115 -8.71 -14.44 19.48
C ASN A 115 -8.53 -15.86 18.96
N PHE A 116 -8.56 -16.06 17.64
CA PHE A 116 -8.31 -17.37 17.04
C PHE A 116 -6.90 -17.89 17.39
N HIS A 117 -5.87 -17.06 17.21
CA HIS A 117 -4.50 -17.46 17.53
C HIS A 117 -4.29 -17.76 19.01
N MET A 118 -4.83 -16.93 19.91
CA MET A 118 -4.63 -17.13 21.36
C MET A 118 -5.49 -18.26 21.92
N ASN A 119 -6.76 -18.33 21.53
CA ASN A 119 -7.70 -19.28 22.14
C ASN A 119 -7.62 -20.66 21.48
N SER A 120 -7.50 -20.71 20.15
CA SER A 120 -7.54 -21.97 19.40
C SER A 120 -6.16 -22.58 19.21
N HIS A 121 -5.11 -21.76 19.01
CA HIS A 121 -3.74 -22.26 18.79
C HIS A 121 -2.85 -22.16 20.04
N GLY A 122 -3.34 -21.54 21.12
CA GLY A 122 -2.56 -21.35 22.35
C GLY A 122 -1.36 -20.42 22.17
N TRP A 123 -1.35 -19.58 21.12
CA TRP A 123 -0.23 -18.67 20.87
C TRP A 123 -0.25 -17.49 21.83
N PRO A 124 0.91 -16.87 22.11
CA PRO A 124 0.95 -15.74 23.02
C PRO A 124 0.20 -14.49 22.55
N ASP A 125 0.01 -14.36 21.23
CA ASP A 125 -0.60 -13.21 20.58
C ASP A 125 -0.95 -13.54 19.11
N ILE A 126 -1.54 -12.59 18.38
CA ILE A 126 -1.67 -12.64 16.92
C ILE A 126 -0.34 -13.01 16.25
N GLY A 127 -0.35 -13.87 15.23
CA GLY A 127 0.89 -14.44 14.68
C GLY A 127 1.76 -13.47 13.88
N TYR A 128 1.19 -12.39 13.35
CA TYR A 128 1.83 -11.47 12.41
C TYR A 128 2.43 -10.24 13.12
N SER A 129 3.46 -9.65 12.52
CA SER A 129 4.08 -8.41 13.02
C SER A 129 3.14 -7.23 12.77
N PHE A 130 2.60 -7.11 11.55
CA PHE A 130 1.69 -6.05 11.12
C PHE A 130 0.65 -6.60 10.15
N ALA A 131 -0.45 -5.88 9.97
CA ALA A 131 -1.46 -6.16 8.95
C ALA A 131 -1.86 -4.90 8.18
N VAL A 132 -2.21 -5.04 6.91
CA VAL A 132 -2.80 -3.99 6.07
C VAL A 132 -4.27 -4.29 5.88
N GLY A 133 -5.13 -3.34 6.25
CA GLY A 133 -6.57 -3.41 6.04
C GLY A 133 -6.98 -2.88 4.67
N GLY A 134 -8.14 -3.30 4.18
CA GLY A 134 -8.72 -2.75 2.95
C GLY A 134 -9.30 -1.35 3.10
N ASP A 135 -9.26 -0.79 4.31
CA ASP A 135 -9.47 0.62 4.64
C ASP A 135 -8.23 1.49 4.35
N GLY A 136 -7.10 0.88 3.98
CA GLY A 136 -5.87 1.61 3.66
C GLY A 136 -5.00 1.96 4.87
N ASN A 137 -5.21 1.33 6.04
CA ASN A 137 -4.38 1.52 7.21
C ASN A 137 -3.48 0.31 7.51
N VAL A 138 -2.42 0.55 8.28
CA VAL A 138 -1.57 -0.50 8.85
C VAL A 138 -1.97 -0.71 10.30
N TYR A 139 -2.09 -1.96 10.72
CA TYR A 139 -2.48 -2.38 12.05
C TYR A 139 -1.31 -3.07 12.73
N GLU A 140 -0.96 -2.59 13.91
CA GLU A 140 0.10 -3.18 14.72
C GLU A 140 -0.32 -4.56 15.24
N GLY A 141 0.37 -5.61 14.80
CA GLY A 141 0.27 -6.95 15.38
C GLY A 141 1.23 -7.07 16.54
N ARG A 142 2.21 -7.98 16.45
CA ARG A 142 3.30 -8.07 17.43
C ARG A 142 4.25 -6.87 17.42
N GLY A 143 4.26 -6.10 16.33
CA GLY A 143 5.15 -4.95 16.16
C GLY A 143 6.56 -5.33 15.67
N TYR A 144 7.45 -4.35 15.71
CA TYR A 144 8.88 -4.54 15.41
C TYR A 144 9.60 -5.28 16.54
N ASP A 145 10.73 -5.92 16.20
CA ASP A 145 11.67 -6.58 17.14
C ASP A 145 11.08 -7.70 18.03
N VAL A 146 9.81 -8.08 17.81
CA VAL A 146 9.11 -9.15 18.51
C VAL A 146 9.01 -10.40 17.63
N VAL A 147 9.38 -11.55 18.19
CA VAL A 147 9.31 -12.85 17.51
C VAL A 147 7.87 -13.18 17.12
N GLY A 148 7.64 -13.42 15.83
CA GLY A 148 6.35 -13.80 15.24
C GLY A 148 5.90 -15.24 15.53
N ALA A 149 4.74 -15.60 14.99
CA ALA A 149 4.30 -17.00 14.86
C ALA A 149 3.72 -17.29 13.45
N HIS A 150 4.16 -16.54 12.44
CA HIS A 150 3.60 -16.56 11.09
C HIS A 150 4.39 -17.43 10.10
N ALA A 151 5.71 -17.59 10.29
CA ALA A 151 6.57 -18.34 9.38
C ALA A 151 7.70 -19.00 10.19
N PRO A 152 7.59 -20.30 10.52
CA PRO A 152 8.62 -20.95 11.31
C PRO A 152 9.99 -20.91 10.61
N ASN A 153 11.06 -20.80 11.39
CA ASN A 153 12.44 -20.47 10.97
C ASN A 153 12.67 -19.03 10.48
N TYR A 154 11.62 -18.21 10.38
CA TYR A 154 11.69 -16.79 10.02
C TYR A 154 11.11 -15.87 11.11
N ASN A 155 10.30 -16.41 12.03
CA ASN A 155 9.68 -15.68 13.13
C ASN A 155 10.61 -14.76 13.94
N SER A 156 11.88 -15.14 14.11
CA SER A 156 12.87 -14.37 14.90
C SER A 156 13.83 -13.53 14.06
N ARG A 157 13.49 -13.31 12.77
CA ARG A 157 14.34 -12.58 11.81
C ARG A 157 13.55 -12.04 10.63
N SER A 158 12.26 -11.72 10.83
CA SER A 158 11.43 -11.19 9.76
C SER A 158 10.30 -10.31 10.28
N ILE A 159 9.85 -9.41 9.42
CA ILE A 159 8.55 -8.76 9.57
C ILE A 159 7.52 -9.62 8.84
N GLY A 160 6.56 -10.18 9.57
CA GLY A 160 5.40 -10.84 9.00
C GLY A 160 4.32 -9.81 8.68
N LEU A 161 4.19 -9.44 7.40
CA LEU A 161 3.19 -8.47 6.94
C LEU A 161 1.99 -9.20 6.32
N LEU A 162 0.84 -9.05 6.94
CA LEU A 162 -0.43 -9.63 6.50
C LEU A 162 -1.22 -8.63 5.65
N LEU A 163 -1.77 -9.03 4.50
CA LEU A 163 -2.88 -8.30 3.88
C LEU A 163 -4.19 -8.98 4.28
N ILE A 164 -5.11 -8.25 4.92
CA ILE A 164 -6.38 -8.81 5.40
C ILE A 164 -7.29 -9.08 4.19
N GLY A 165 -7.47 -10.36 3.86
CA GLY A 165 -8.32 -10.84 2.79
C GLY A 165 -7.96 -12.24 2.29
N ASN A 166 -8.74 -12.71 1.33
CA ASN A 166 -8.45 -13.89 0.54
C ASN A 166 -7.99 -13.44 -0.85
N PHE A 167 -6.74 -13.75 -1.18
CA PHE A 167 -6.12 -13.37 -2.45
C PHE A 167 -5.62 -14.57 -3.26
N MET A 168 -6.34 -15.69 -3.16
CA MET A 168 -6.13 -16.84 -4.05
C MET A 168 -6.37 -16.42 -5.50
N GLU A 169 -7.55 -15.89 -5.80
CA GLU A 169 -7.97 -15.57 -7.17
C GLU A 169 -8.11 -14.07 -7.41
N GLU A 170 -8.47 -13.31 -6.38
CA GLU A 170 -8.67 -11.86 -6.47
C GLU A 170 -7.43 -11.10 -5.98
N LEU A 171 -7.12 -10.00 -6.66
CA LEU A 171 -6.07 -9.09 -6.19
C LEU A 171 -6.55 -8.30 -4.97
N PRO A 172 -5.64 -7.98 -4.02
CA PRO A 172 -5.96 -6.96 -3.04
C PRO A 172 -6.35 -5.65 -3.72
N PRO A 173 -7.29 -4.88 -3.16
CA PRO A 173 -7.54 -3.51 -3.56
C PRO A 173 -6.23 -2.73 -3.73
N ALA A 174 -6.12 -1.94 -4.80
CA ALA A 174 -4.89 -1.20 -5.12
C ALA A 174 -4.32 -0.37 -3.95
N PRO A 175 -5.16 0.29 -3.10
CA PRO A 175 -4.64 0.97 -1.91
C PRO A 175 -3.88 0.06 -0.95
N MET A 176 -4.28 -1.21 -0.77
CA MET A 176 -3.58 -2.15 0.09
C MET A 176 -2.17 -2.48 -0.42
N LEU A 177 -2.03 -2.66 -1.73
CA LEU A 177 -0.73 -2.95 -2.36
C LEU A 177 0.22 -1.74 -2.25
N GLN A 178 -0.31 -0.53 -2.38
CA GLN A 178 0.46 0.69 -2.20
C GLN A 178 0.91 0.85 -0.75
N VAL A 179 -0.03 0.75 0.20
CA VAL A 179 0.26 0.86 1.64
C VAL A 179 1.24 -0.19 2.11
N ALA A 180 1.15 -1.43 1.62
CA ALA A 180 2.11 -2.47 1.96
C ALA A 180 3.54 -2.11 1.51
N GLN A 181 3.73 -1.62 0.28
CA GLN A 181 5.04 -1.19 -0.21
C GLN A 181 5.56 0.04 0.55
N ASP A 182 4.70 1.03 0.78
CA ASP A 182 5.05 2.24 1.53
C ASP A 182 5.44 1.91 2.97
N PHE A 183 4.73 0.99 3.62
CA PHE A 183 5.04 0.53 4.97
C PHE A 183 6.35 -0.26 5.04
N ILE A 184 6.62 -1.13 4.06
CA ILE A 184 7.91 -1.85 3.98
C ILE A 184 9.06 -0.84 3.81
N LYS A 185 8.91 0.12 2.90
CA LYS A 185 9.89 1.19 2.69
C LYS A 185 10.10 2.01 3.97
N TYR A 186 9.02 2.41 4.63
CA TYR A 186 9.09 3.10 5.93
C TYR A 186 9.84 2.28 6.98
N SER A 187 9.54 0.98 7.09
CA SER A 187 10.21 0.09 8.05
C SER A 187 11.73 0.03 7.83
N MET A 188 12.16 0.10 6.58
CA MET A 188 13.57 0.15 6.19
C MET A 188 14.20 1.51 6.53
N GLU A 189 13.53 2.62 6.20
CA GLU A 189 14.02 3.98 6.47
C GLU A 189 14.15 4.27 7.98
N GLU A 190 13.29 3.69 8.81
CA GLU A 190 13.38 3.79 10.28
C GLU A 190 14.37 2.80 10.92
N GLY A 191 15.03 1.96 10.11
CA GLY A 191 16.03 1.01 10.60
C GLY A 191 15.48 -0.24 11.30
N HIS A 192 14.18 -0.56 11.13
CA HIS A 192 13.60 -1.83 11.57
C HIS A 192 13.81 -2.97 10.58
N LEU A 193 14.08 -2.64 9.31
CA LEU A 193 14.33 -3.57 8.23
C LEU A 193 15.68 -3.25 7.60
N ARG A 194 16.47 -4.28 7.25
CA ARG A 194 17.76 -4.09 6.57
C ARG A 194 17.55 -3.43 5.22
N ASP A 195 18.52 -2.64 4.77
CA ASP A 195 18.53 -2.05 3.43
C ASP A 195 18.59 -3.10 2.32
N ASP A 196 19.21 -4.25 2.59
CA ASP A 196 19.31 -5.40 1.70
C ASP A 196 18.33 -6.53 2.04
N TYR A 197 17.19 -6.21 2.66
CA TYR A 197 16.20 -7.21 3.05
C TYR A 197 15.74 -8.08 1.87
N ILE A 198 15.22 -9.27 2.19
CA ILE A 198 14.66 -10.21 1.23
C ILE A 198 13.14 -10.28 1.41
N LEU A 199 12.41 -10.09 0.32
CA LEU A 199 10.97 -10.24 0.26
C LEU A 199 10.58 -11.64 -0.20
N HIS A 200 9.76 -12.32 0.60
CA HIS A 200 9.17 -13.60 0.24
C HIS A 200 7.65 -13.63 0.48
N GLY A 201 6.94 -14.42 -0.30
CA GLY A 201 5.61 -14.91 0.07
C GLY A 201 5.73 -16.10 1.02
N HIS A 202 4.77 -16.28 1.92
CA HIS A 202 4.80 -17.36 2.92
C HIS A 202 5.05 -18.76 2.30
N ARG A 203 4.48 -19.06 1.13
CA ARG A 203 4.67 -20.31 0.39
C ARG A 203 6.12 -20.63 0.01
N GLN A 204 7.02 -19.65 0.00
CA GLN A 204 8.45 -19.90 -0.24
C GLN A 204 9.14 -20.49 0.99
N VAL A 205 8.61 -20.25 2.19
CA VAL A 205 9.28 -20.65 3.44
C VAL A 205 8.53 -21.74 4.19
N ARG A 206 7.34 -22.11 3.70
CA ARG A 206 6.44 -23.14 4.25
C ARG A 206 5.62 -23.79 3.15
N ASN A 207 5.22 -25.04 3.38
CA ASN A 207 4.23 -25.72 2.52
C ASN A 207 2.82 -25.17 2.81
N THR A 208 2.43 -24.12 2.09
CA THR A 208 1.15 -23.42 2.21
C THR A 208 0.82 -22.71 0.90
N GLU A 209 -0.45 -22.43 0.66
CA GLU A 209 -0.90 -21.58 -0.45
C GLU A 209 -0.79 -20.08 -0.13
N CYS A 210 -0.58 -19.70 1.13
CA CYS A 210 -0.40 -18.29 1.51
C CYS A 210 0.80 -17.67 0.75
N PRO A 211 0.71 -16.45 0.17
CA PRO A 211 -0.32 -15.42 0.36
C PRO A 211 -1.47 -15.44 -0.67
N GLY A 212 -1.69 -16.57 -1.34
CA GLY A 212 -2.64 -16.72 -2.43
C GLY A 212 -2.08 -16.36 -3.80
N ASP A 213 -2.56 -17.00 -4.86
CA ASP A 213 -1.91 -16.97 -6.19
C ASP A 213 -1.93 -15.57 -6.80
N ALA A 214 -3.05 -14.85 -6.68
CA ALA A 214 -3.19 -13.51 -7.21
C ALA A 214 -2.22 -12.53 -6.53
N LEU A 215 -2.15 -12.53 -5.20
CA LEU A 215 -1.19 -11.69 -4.47
C LEU A 215 0.25 -12.13 -4.72
N TYR A 216 0.52 -13.44 -4.73
CA TYR A 216 1.84 -13.98 -5.01
C TYR A 216 2.38 -13.51 -6.36
N ALA A 217 1.57 -13.58 -7.42
CA ALA A 217 1.95 -13.13 -8.76
C ALA A 217 2.33 -11.64 -8.84
N VAL A 218 1.79 -10.81 -7.94
CA VAL A 218 2.12 -9.37 -7.87
C VAL A 218 3.40 -9.13 -7.09
N ILE A 219 3.56 -9.73 -5.91
CA ILE A 219 4.75 -9.47 -5.07
C ILE A 219 6.06 -9.97 -5.70
N LYS A 220 5.99 -10.92 -6.65
CA LYS A 220 7.13 -11.31 -7.49
C LYS A 220 7.78 -10.15 -8.26
N LYS A 221 7.05 -9.06 -8.45
CA LYS A 221 7.48 -7.89 -9.22
C LYS A 221 7.94 -6.74 -8.32
N TRP A 222 7.85 -6.90 -6.99
CA TRP A 222 8.24 -5.86 -6.05
C TRP A 222 9.76 -5.83 -5.86
N PRO A 223 10.32 -4.67 -5.45
CA PRO A 223 11.71 -4.59 -5.00
C PRO A 223 12.00 -5.64 -3.92
N HIS A 224 13.26 -6.10 -3.87
CA HIS A 224 13.75 -7.09 -2.90
C HIS A 224 13.15 -8.50 -3.00
N TRP A 225 12.28 -8.78 -4.00
CA TRP A 225 11.88 -10.14 -4.30
C TRP A 225 13.09 -11.01 -4.65
N GLN A 226 13.18 -12.19 -4.03
CA GLN A 226 14.12 -13.24 -4.43
C GLN A 226 13.37 -14.56 -4.59
N ASP A 227 13.62 -15.26 -5.70
CA ASP A 227 13.20 -16.65 -5.86
C ASP A 227 14.06 -17.55 -4.95
N LEU A 228 13.55 -18.73 -4.59
CA LEU A 228 14.37 -19.74 -3.91
C LEU A 228 15.28 -20.38 -4.94
N ASN A 229 16.56 -20.49 -4.62
CA ASN A 229 17.53 -21.24 -5.41
C ASN A 229 17.31 -22.75 -5.31
#